data_AF-A0A8H5VW38-F1
#
_entry.id   AF-A0A8H5VW38-F1
#
_cell.length_a   1.000
_cell.length_b   1.000
_cell.length_c   1.000
_cell.angle_alpha   90.00
_cell.angle_beta   90.00
_cell.angle_gamma   90.00
#
_symmetry.space_group_name_H-M   'P 1'
#
loop_
_entity.id
_entity.type
_entity.pdbx_description
1 polymer ?
#
loop_
_entity_poly.entity_id
_entity_poly.type
_entity_poly.pdbx_seq_one_letter_code
_entity_poly.pdbx_strand_id
1 'polypeptide(L)'
;MVRILHMSHHDPLTREMFQTNDGLRFDLEYPEQAVIIPTRYNSRIALERDVQKVIEKIKEARERFSEMGRNKTLSNRQVRTTLEIAKQIVEAMNTIIKRYYKERQEGLNVKKQREYAAIKETGMAKALKQAEIAFKYHLDLQEKCFNYQMAKLARQMLDALDKLRRYSFEALSISNGNEPLWGTTLF
;
A
#
# COMPACT_ATOMS: atom_id res chain seq x y z
N MET A 1 -1.84 24.21 25.35
CA MET A 1 -3.13 24.69 24.81
C MET A 1 -3.87 23.47 24.28
N VAL A 2 -4.84 22.98 25.05
CA VAL A 2 -5.60 21.76 24.73
C VAL A 2 -6.62 22.11 23.65
N ARG A 3 -6.52 21.48 22.47
CA ARG A 3 -7.57 21.57 21.46
C ARG A 3 -8.52 20.40 21.63
N ILE A 4 -9.75 20.74 21.99
CA ILE A 4 -10.89 19.84 22.08
C ILE A 4 -11.19 19.35 20.66
N LEU A 5 -11.08 18.04 20.44
CA LEU A 5 -11.54 17.37 19.23
C LEU A 5 -13.07 17.38 19.23
N HIS A 6 -13.68 18.25 18.43
CA HIS A 6 -15.07 18.07 18.05
C HIS A 6 -15.14 16.92 17.03
N MET A 7 -15.50 15.73 17.51
CA MET A 7 -15.90 14.62 16.65
C MET A 7 -17.28 14.92 16.07
N SER A 8 -17.38 15.08 14.74
CA SER A 8 -18.63 15.27 14.00
C SER A 8 -19.02 13.98 13.26
N HIS A 9 -20.28 13.58 13.37
CA HIS A 9 -20.85 12.30 12.93
C HIS A 9 -21.06 12.14 11.41
N HIS A 10 -20.31 12.85 10.53
CA HIS A 10 -20.69 12.98 9.11
C HIS A 10 -19.65 12.58 8.05
N ASP A 11 -18.40 12.27 8.40
CA ASP A 11 -17.37 12.31 7.36
C ASP A 11 -17.05 10.99 6.64
N PRO A 12 -17.00 10.95 5.29
CA PRO A 12 -16.34 9.90 4.50
C PRO A 12 -14.85 9.76 4.89
N LEU A 13 -14.10 8.78 4.34
CA LEU A 13 -12.63 8.72 4.57
C LEU A 13 -12.03 10.10 4.33
N THR A 14 -11.50 10.74 5.37
CA THR A 14 -10.85 12.06 5.25
C THR A 14 -9.34 11.89 5.22
N ARG A 15 -8.63 12.87 4.66
CA ARG A 15 -7.15 12.91 4.71
C ARG A 15 -6.63 12.78 6.14
N GLU A 16 -7.36 13.31 7.13
CA GLU A 16 -7.02 13.26 8.55
C GLU A 16 -7.11 11.85 9.16
N MET A 17 -8.00 10.98 8.67
CA MET A 17 -8.09 9.59 9.15
C MET A 17 -6.84 8.75 8.86
N PHE A 18 -6.02 9.19 7.90
CA PHE A 18 -4.71 8.62 7.62
C PHE A 18 -3.55 9.40 8.26
N GLN A 19 -3.81 10.61 8.75
CA GLN A 19 -2.90 11.36 9.62
C GLN A 19 -3.10 10.87 11.06
N THR A 20 -2.65 9.65 11.37
CA THR A 20 -2.66 9.21 12.78
C THR A 20 -1.66 10.03 13.59
N ASN A 21 -2.01 10.36 14.84
CA ASN A 21 -1.17 11.04 15.85
C ASN A 21 0.24 10.45 16.00
N ASP A 22 0.48 9.24 15.48
CA ASP A 22 1.79 8.62 15.28
C ASP A 22 2.23 8.68 13.80
N GLY A 23 2.59 9.88 13.32
CA GLY A 23 3.53 10.10 12.21
C GLY A 23 3.20 9.59 10.80
N LEU A 24 2.00 9.06 10.50
CA LEU A 24 1.60 8.68 9.12
C LEU A 24 1.17 9.92 8.33
N ARG A 25 2.12 10.78 7.98
CA ARG A 25 1.86 11.87 7.02
C ARG A 25 2.17 11.35 5.61
N PHE A 26 1.14 10.95 4.88
CA PHE A 26 1.27 10.75 3.44
C PHE A 26 1.33 12.14 2.80
N ASP A 27 2.48 12.50 2.24
CA ASP A 27 2.58 13.70 1.41
C ASP A 27 1.91 13.41 0.07
N LEU A 28 0.61 13.66 0.03
CA LEU A 28 -0.25 13.40 -1.13
C LEU A 28 -0.07 14.46 -2.23
N GLU A 29 0.66 15.55 -1.95
CA GLU A 29 0.85 16.66 -2.89
C GLU A 29 2.04 16.41 -3.82
N TYR A 30 3.06 15.66 -3.38
CA TYR A 30 4.26 15.38 -4.19
C TYR A 30 4.76 13.92 -4.06
N PRO A 31 3.99 12.92 -4.54
CA PRO A 31 4.38 11.52 -4.43
C PRO A 31 5.60 11.12 -5.29
N GLU A 32 6.05 11.97 -6.22
CA GLU A 32 7.15 11.66 -7.15
C GLU A 32 8.45 12.43 -6.86
N GLN A 33 8.41 13.51 -6.08
CA GLN A 33 9.61 14.31 -5.78
C GLN A 33 10.33 13.71 -4.59
N ALA A 34 11.49 13.10 -4.86
CA ALA A 34 12.43 12.58 -3.85
C ALA A 34 11.72 11.95 -2.64
N VAL A 35 10.91 10.90 -2.85
CA VAL A 35 10.25 10.13 -1.78
C VAL A 35 11.29 9.63 -0.78
N ILE A 36 11.64 10.43 0.23
CA ILE A 36 12.46 9.99 1.34
C ILE A 36 11.64 8.89 1.99
N ILE A 37 12.08 7.63 1.84
CA ILE A 37 11.44 6.53 2.55
C ILE A 37 11.47 6.92 4.03
N PRO A 38 10.31 7.10 4.70
CA PRO A 38 10.30 7.39 6.12
C PRO A 38 11.20 6.39 6.84
N THR A 39 12.11 6.87 7.70
CA THR A 39 13.11 6.04 8.38
C THR A 39 12.52 4.85 9.14
N ARG A 40 11.24 4.94 9.54
CA ARG A 40 10.46 3.82 10.10
C ARG A 40 10.35 2.61 9.17
N TYR A 41 10.39 2.79 7.86
CA TYR A 41 10.40 1.73 6.85
C TYR A 41 11.81 1.20 6.58
N ASN A 42 12.78 1.44 7.46
CA ASN A 42 13.96 0.57 7.53
C ASN A 42 13.57 -0.87 7.92
N SER A 43 12.43 -1.04 8.60
CA SER A 43 11.85 -2.34 8.93
C SER A 43 10.77 -2.77 7.93
N ARG A 44 10.88 -3.99 7.39
CA ARG A 44 9.84 -4.62 6.56
C ARG A 44 8.51 -4.71 7.30
N ILE A 45 8.57 -5.05 8.58
CA ILE A 45 7.39 -5.25 9.43
C ILE A 45 6.60 -3.95 9.56
N ALA A 46 7.28 -2.80 9.65
CA ALA A 46 6.61 -1.51 9.71
C ALA A 46 5.89 -1.17 8.39
N LEU A 47 6.52 -1.48 7.25
CA LEU A 47 5.90 -1.30 5.93
C LEU A 47 4.66 -2.19 5.77
N GLU A 48 4.79 -3.49 6.05
CA GLU A 48 3.68 -4.46 5.98
C GLU A 48 2.53 -4.08 6.91
N ARG A 49 2.84 -3.61 8.12
CA ARG A 49 1.84 -3.12 9.08
C ARG A 49 1.06 -1.92 8.53
N ASP A 50 1.73 -0.97 7.92
CA ASP A 50 1.06 0.21 7.38
C ASP A 50 0.25 -0.12 6.12
N VAL A 51 0.70 -1.08 5.28
CA VAL A 51 -0.13 -1.63 4.19
C VAL A 51 -1.41 -2.24 4.76
N GLN A 52 -1.29 -3.03 5.82
CA GLN A 52 -2.42 -3.67 6.45
C GLN A 52 -3.41 -2.65 7.03
N LYS A 53 -2.93 -1.58 7.67
CA LYS A 53 -3.77 -0.47 8.13
C LYS A 53 -4.53 0.21 6.99
N VAL A 54 -3.88 0.44 5.84
CA VAL A 54 -4.55 1.01 4.67
C VAL A 54 -5.69 0.10 4.19
N ILE A 55 -5.44 -1.20 4.09
CA ILE A 55 -6.46 -2.19 3.72
C ILE A 55 -7.62 -2.20 4.71
N GLU A 56 -7.33 -2.17 6.02
CA GLU A 56 -8.33 -2.11 7.09
C GLU A 56 -9.18 -0.85 7.00
N LYS A 57 -8.57 0.32 6.79
CA LYS A 57 -9.31 1.58 6.62
C LYS A 57 -10.21 1.58 5.38
N ILE A 58 -9.75 0.98 4.28
CA ILE A 58 -10.57 0.79 3.08
C ILE A 58 -11.76 -0.14 3.37
N LYS A 59 -11.54 -1.20 4.16
CA LYS A 59 -12.60 -2.13 4.59
C LYS A 59 -13.63 -1.44 5.50
N GLU A 60 -13.19 -0.68 6.49
CA GLU A 60 -14.06 0.12 7.37
C GLU A 60 -14.94 1.08 6.57
N ALA A 61 -14.36 1.78 5.59
CA ALA A 61 -15.09 2.70 4.73
C ALA A 61 -16.17 2.00 3.90
N ARG A 62 -15.87 0.80 3.40
CA ARG A 62 -16.83 -0.04 2.66
C ARG A 62 -18.00 -0.44 3.55
N GLU A 63 -17.74 -0.90 4.76
CA GLU A 63 -18.79 -1.30 5.71
C GLU A 63 -19.70 -0.11 6.05
N ARG A 64 -19.11 1.07 6.27
CA ARG A 64 -19.87 2.30 6.49
C ARG A 64 -20.72 2.73 5.30
N PHE A 65 -20.22 2.56 4.07
CA PHE A 65 -21.02 2.80 2.87
C PHE A 65 -22.24 1.88 2.80
N SER A 66 -22.08 0.60 3.13
CA SER A 66 -23.21 -0.34 3.20
C SER A 66 -24.27 0.11 4.21
N GLU A 67 -23.86 0.57 5.41
CA GLU A 67 -24.78 1.10 6.42
C GLU A 67 -25.50 2.37 5.94
N MET A 68 -24.76 3.34 5.41
CA MET A 68 -25.34 4.60 4.90
C MET A 68 -26.26 4.36 3.70
N GLY A 69 -25.93 3.38 2.85
CA GLY A 69 -26.76 2.97 1.73
C GLY A 69 -28.11 2.41 2.19
N ARG A 70 -28.11 1.51 3.18
CA ARG A 70 -29.34 0.99 3.80
C ARG A 70 -30.18 2.09 4.46
N ASN A 71 -29.52 3.04 5.11
CA ASN A 71 -30.17 4.18 5.77
C ASN A 71 -30.59 5.28 4.79
N LYS A 72 -30.34 5.14 3.48
CA LYS A 72 -30.62 6.14 2.44
C LYS A 72 -29.98 7.51 2.69
N THR A 73 -28.85 7.52 3.38
CA THR A 73 -28.09 8.73 3.74
C THR A 73 -26.82 8.90 2.91
N LEU A 74 -26.50 7.93 2.05
CA LEU A 74 -25.29 7.93 1.25
C LEU A 74 -25.44 8.84 0.04
N SER A 75 -24.57 9.85 -0.07
CA SER A 75 -24.52 10.74 -1.24
C SER A 75 -23.45 10.33 -2.25
N ASN A 76 -23.71 10.63 -3.53
CA ASN A 76 -22.74 10.44 -4.61
C ASN A 76 -21.43 11.20 -4.35
N ARG A 77 -21.52 12.39 -3.76
CA ARG A 77 -20.36 13.21 -3.38
C ARG A 77 -19.46 12.50 -2.37
N GLN A 78 -20.04 11.89 -1.33
CA GLN A 78 -19.28 11.13 -0.34
C GLN A 78 -18.59 9.92 -0.97
N VAL A 79 -19.29 9.18 -1.84
CA VAL A 79 -18.71 8.06 -2.59
C VAL A 79 -17.51 8.50 -3.43
N ARG A 80 -17.66 9.55 -4.25
CA ARG A 80 -16.57 10.08 -5.09
C ARG A 80 -15.37 10.52 -4.26
N THR A 81 -15.61 11.29 -3.20
CA THR A 81 -14.53 11.83 -2.35
C THR A 81 -13.75 10.72 -1.66
N THR A 82 -14.44 9.73 -1.07
CA THR A 82 -13.80 8.56 -0.44
C THR A 82 -12.98 7.76 -1.45
N LEU A 83 -13.52 7.50 -2.65
CA LEU A 83 -12.82 6.73 -3.67
C LEU A 83 -11.56 7.45 -4.16
N GLU A 84 -11.63 8.77 -4.32
CA GLU A 84 -10.48 9.59 -4.71
C GLU A 84 -9.37 9.55 -3.65
N ILE A 85 -9.73 9.73 -2.37
CA ILE A 85 -8.79 9.67 -1.25
C ILE A 85 -8.16 8.26 -1.14
N ALA A 86 -8.98 7.21 -1.20
CA ALA A 86 -8.49 5.84 -1.15
C ALA A 86 -7.53 5.54 -2.31
N LYS A 87 -7.85 6.01 -3.52
CA LYS A 87 -6.98 5.88 -4.70
C LYS A 87 -5.62 6.57 -4.48
N GLN A 88 -5.62 7.84 -4.06
CA GLN A 88 -4.39 8.60 -3.80
C GLN A 88 -3.49 7.90 -2.78
N ILE A 89 -4.06 7.33 -1.72
CA ILE A 89 -3.32 6.63 -0.67
C ILE A 89 -2.73 5.32 -1.17
N VAL A 90 -3.52 4.52 -1.92
CA VAL A 90 -3.04 3.28 -2.51
C VAL A 90 -1.92 3.54 -3.52
N GLU A 91 -2.03 4.60 -4.31
CA GLU A 91 -0.97 5.03 -5.24
C GLU A 91 0.30 5.46 -4.50
N ALA A 92 0.18 6.33 -3.48
CA ALA A 92 1.30 6.75 -2.65
C ALA A 92 2.00 5.56 -1.97
N MET A 93 1.24 4.64 -1.38
CA MET A 93 1.78 3.46 -0.71
C MET A 93 2.45 2.50 -1.71
N ASN A 94 1.88 2.32 -2.89
CA ASN A 94 2.51 1.55 -3.97
C ASN A 94 3.86 2.14 -4.39
N THR A 95 3.96 3.47 -4.50
CA THR A 95 5.24 4.16 -4.78
C THR A 95 6.27 3.90 -3.68
N ILE A 96 5.88 3.99 -2.40
CA ILE A 96 6.76 3.70 -1.26
C ILE A 96 7.25 2.24 -1.30
N ILE A 97 6.36 1.26 -1.53
CA ILE A 97 6.72 -0.16 -1.59
C ILE A 97 7.70 -0.42 -2.74
N LYS A 98 7.41 0.10 -3.94
CA LYS A 98 8.30 -0.04 -5.10
C LYS A 98 9.69 0.47 -4.79
N ARG A 99 9.80 1.66 -4.18
CA ARG A 99 11.08 2.25 -3.81
C ARG A 99 11.81 1.44 -2.73
N TYR A 100 11.10 1.01 -1.69
CA TYR A 100 11.64 0.20 -0.59
C TYR A 100 12.33 -1.08 -1.08
N TYR A 101 11.72 -1.78 -2.04
CA TYR A 101 12.28 -3.02 -2.59
C TYR A 101 13.38 -2.73 -3.63
N LYS A 102 13.25 -1.65 -4.41
CA LYS A 102 14.30 -1.21 -5.35
C LYS A 102 15.60 -0.85 -4.63
N GLU A 103 15.54 -0.06 -3.54
CA GLU A 103 16.73 0.32 -2.77
C GLU A 103 17.44 -0.89 -2.14
N ARG A 104 16.70 -1.92 -1.73
CA ARG A 104 17.29 -3.18 -1.23
C ARG A 104 17.97 -3.99 -2.32
N GLN A 105 17.36 -4.06 -3.51
CA GLN A 105 17.96 -4.70 -4.67
C GLN A 105 19.26 -3.98 -5.07
N GLU A 106 19.24 -2.65 -5.16
CA GLU A 106 20.42 -1.83 -5.45
C GLU A 106 21.51 -2.02 -4.38
N GLY A 107 21.14 -2.02 -3.10
CA GLY A 107 22.07 -2.26 -1.99
C GLY A 107 22.77 -3.63 -2.05
N LEU A 108 22.05 -4.69 -2.44
CA LEU A 108 22.64 -6.01 -2.65
C LEU A 108 23.58 -6.01 -3.86
N ASN A 109 23.18 -5.38 -4.96
CA ASN A 109 23.99 -5.27 -6.17
C ASN A 109 25.31 -4.53 -5.91
N VAL A 110 25.27 -3.43 -5.16
CA VAL A 110 26.48 -2.68 -4.77
C VAL A 110 27.39 -3.53 -3.88
N LYS A 111 26.85 -4.27 -2.89
CA LYS A 111 27.65 -5.16 -2.04
C LYS A 111 28.32 -6.28 -2.84
N LYS A 112 27.58 -6.92 -3.74
CA LYS A 112 28.12 -7.94 -4.65
C LYS A 112 29.24 -7.38 -5.53
N GLN A 113 29.03 -6.22 -6.16
CA GLN A 113 30.04 -5.58 -7.00
C GLN A 113 31.31 -5.23 -6.22
N ARG A 114 31.18 -4.76 -4.98
CA ARG A 114 32.33 -4.50 -4.09
C ARG A 114 33.10 -5.79 -3.78
N GLU A 115 32.42 -6.89 -3.47
CA GLU A 115 33.08 -8.17 -3.22
C GLU A 115 33.75 -8.73 -4.49
N TYR A 116 33.14 -8.59 -5.67
CA TYR A 116 33.78 -8.93 -6.93
C TYR A 116 35.02 -8.09 -7.23
N ALA A 117 34.98 -6.78 -6.95
CA ALA A 117 36.11 -5.88 -7.15
C ALA A 117 37.27 -6.16 -6.17
N ALA A 118 36.98 -6.75 -5.01
CA ALA A 118 37.99 -7.09 -4.00
C ALA A 118 38.78 -8.38 -4.31
N ILE A 119 38.36 -9.17 -5.31
CA ILE A 119 39.05 -10.40 -5.73
C ILE A 119 40.38 -10.02 -6.39
N LYS A 120 41.50 -10.42 -5.79
CA LYS A 120 42.85 -10.20 -6.31
C LYS A 120 43.40 -11.39 -7.10
N GLU A 121 42.73 -12.55 -6.99
CA GLU A 121 43.12 -13.79 -7.63
C GLU A 121 42.91 -13.78 -9.15
N THR A 122 43.64 -14.66 -9.85
CA THR A 122 43.55 -14.86 -11.30
C THR A 122 43.24 -16.33 -11.64
N GLY A 123 42.76 -16.60 -12.86
CA GLY A 123 42.48 -17.97 -13.33
C GLY A 123 41.30 -18.66 -12.61
N MET A 124 41.41 -19.97 -12.38
CA MET A 124 40.37 -20.80 -11.74
C MET A 124 39.98 -20.31 -10.34
N ALA A 125 40.93 -19.83 -9.55
CA ALA A 125 40.65 -19.34 -8.19
C ALA A 125 39.72 -18.12 -8.19
N LYS A 126 39.85 -17.23 -9.19
CA LYS A 126 38.93 -16.11 -9.40
C LYS A 126 37.53 -16.61 -9.74
N ALA A 127 37.41 -17.58 -10.64
CA ALA A 127 36.12 -18.13 -11.05
C ALA A 127 35.39 -18.80 -9.87
N LEU A 128 36.11 -19.56 -9.03
CA LEU A 128 35.55 -20.19 -7.84
C LEU A 128 35.06 -19.16 -6.81
N LYS A 129 35.86 -18.11 -6.52
CA LYS A 129 35.43 -17.01 -5.63
C LYS A 129 34.25 -16.24 -6.19
N GLN A 130 34.20 -16.02 -7.50
CA GLN A 130 33.06 -15.38 -8.15
C GLN A 130 31.79 -16.23 -8.07
N ALA A 131 31.91 -17.55 -8.20
CA ALA A 131 30.82 -18.49 -8.01
C ALA A 131 30.33 -18.52 -6.55
N GLU A 132 31.25 -18.51 -5.58
CA GLU A 132 30.93 -18.43 -4.16
C GLU A 132 30.17 -17.14 -3.82
N ILE A 133 30.62 -15.99 -4.32
CA ILE A 133 29.93 -14.72 -4.14
C ILE A 133 28.58 -14.71 -4.88
N ALA A 134 28.49 -15.28 -6.09
CA ALA A 134 27.21 -15.42 -6.78
C ALA A 134 26.22 -16.28 -5.99
N PHE A 135 26.71 -17.33 -5.31
CA PHE A 135 25.92 -18.19 -4.44
C PHE A 135 25.50 -17.46 -3.17
N LYS A 136 26.45 -16.79 -2.50
CA LYS A 136 26.20 -15.98 -1.30
C LYS A 136 25.12 -14.91 -1.51
N TYR A 137 25.12 -14.27 -2.67
CA TYR A 137 24.17 -13.21 -2.97
C TYR A 137 22.89 -13.67 -3.67
N HIS A 138 22.83 -14.92 -4.19
CA HIS A 138 21.67 -15.55 -4.86
C HIS A 138 20.66 -14.55 -5.44
N LEU A 139 21.15 -13.61 -6.26
CA LEU A 139 20.40 -12.42 -6.62
C LEU A 139 19.08 -12.79 -7.29
N ASP A 140 19.09 -13.76 -8.19
CA ASP A 140 17.86 -14.20 -8.87
C ASP A 140 16.77 -14.64 -7.90
N LEU A 141 17.09 -15.34 -6.81
CA LEU A 141 16.09 -15.80 -5.83
C LEU A 141 15.66 -14.66 -4.91
N GLN A 142 16.59 -13.81 -4.47
CA GLN A 142 16.27 -12.67 -3.61
C GLN A 142 15.52 -11.57 -4.35
N GLU A 143 15.90 -11.27 -5.59
CA GLU A 143 15.21 -10.34 -6.49
C GLU A 143 13.82 -10.86 -6.86
N LYS A 144 13.68 -12.16 -7.20
CA LYS A 144 12.36 -12.77 -7.40
C LYS A 144 11.51 -12.68 -6.14
N CYS A 145 12.09 -12.87 -4.96
CA CYS A 145 11.39 -12.74 -3.69
C CYS A 145 10.92 -11.30 -3.42
N PHE A 146 11.77 -10.30 -3.66
CA PHE A 146 11.41 -8.88 -3.52
C PHE A 146 10.33 -8.47 -4.51
N ASN A 147 10.46 -8.88 -5.78
CA ASN A 147 9.45 -8.62 -6.81
C ASN A 147 8.11 -9.27 -6.45
N TYR A 148 8.15 -10.51 -5.95
CA TYR A 148 6.95 -11.21 -5.48
C TYR A 148 6.30 -10.50 -4.30
N GLN A 149 7.07 -10.09 -3.28
CA GLN A 149 6.51 -9.40 -2.10
C GLN A 149 5.92 -8.05 -2.47
N MET A 150 6.63 -7.27 -3.29
CA MET A 150 6.15 -5.98 -3.82
C MET A 150 4.84 -6.15 -4.59
N ALA A 151 4.79 -7.11 -5.52
CA ALA A 151 3.58 -7.40 -6.29
C ALA A 151 2.43 -7.90 -5.41
N LYS A 152 2.71 -8.72 -4.39
CA LYS A 152 1.70 -9.21 -3.43
C LYS A 152 1.05 -8.06 -2.66
N LEU A 153 1.85 -7.19 -2.05
CA LEU A 153 1.33 -6.06 -1.27
C LEU A 153 0.55 -5.08 -2.14
N ALA A 154 1.06 -4.78 -3.35
CA ALA A 154 0.36 -3.93 -4.31
C ALA A 154 -0.99 -4.52 -4.72
N ARG A 155 -1.04 -5.83 -5.02
CA ARG A 155 -2.30 -6.52 -5.36
C ARG A 155 -3.31 -6.51 -4.23
N GLN A 156 -2.88 -6.69 -2.98
CA GLN A 156 -3.79 -6.66 -1.82
C GLN A 156 -4.47 -5.29 -1.67
N MET A 157 -3.71 -4.20 -1.83
CA MET A 157 -4.28 -2.85 -1.77
C MET A 157 -5.18 -2.52 -2.97
N LEU A 158 -4.79 -2.94 -4.19
CA LEU A 158 -5.61 -2.76 -5.38
C LEU A 158 -6.93 -3.55 -5.31
N ASP A 159 -6.89 -4.79 -4.82
CA ASP A 159 -8.09 -5.61 -4.58
C ASP A 159 -9.01 -4.95 -3.54
N ALA A 160 -8.45 -4.40 -2.46
CA ALA A 160 -9.23 -3.64 -1.47
C ALA A 160 -9.90 -2.40 -2.10
N LEU A 161 -9.18 -1.64 -2.92
CA LEU A 161 -9.70 -0.47 -3.63
C LEU A 161 -10.82 -0.84 -4.62
N ASP A 162 -10.63 -1.91 -5.39
CA ASP A 162 -11.63 -2.42 -6.34
C ASP A 162 -12.90 -2.88 -5.61
N LYS A 163 -12.76 -3.56 -4.47
CA LYS A 163 -13.89 -3.92 -3.61
C LYS A 163 -14.59 -2.67 -3.09
N LEU A 164 -13.86 -1.67 -2.58
CA LEU A 164 -14.48 -0.42 -2.14
C LEU A 164 -15.27 0.23 -3.28
N ARG A 165 -14.71 0.30 -4.49
CA ARG A 165 -15.37 0.84 -5.67
C ARG A 165 -16.67 0.11 -5.98
N ARG A 166 -16.65 -1.21 -6.13
CA ARG A 166 -17.85 -2.01 -6.47
C ARG A 166 -18.96 -1.84 -5.42
N TYR A 167 -18.63 -2.05 -4.16
CA TYR A 167 -19.59 -1.98 -3.06
C TYR A 167 -20.12 -0.55 -2.83
N SER A 168 -19.31 0.49 -3.09
CA SER A 168 -19.78 1.87 -2.98
C SER A 168 -20.84 2.22 -4.02
N PHE A 169 -20.74 1.68 -5.25
CA PHE A 169 -21.75 1.87 -6.28
C PHE A 169 -23.05 1.13 -5.94
N GLU A 170 -22.94 -0.09 -5.43
CA GLU A 170 -24.09 -0.86 -4.97
C GLU A 170 -24.81 -0.17 -3.81
N ALA A 171 -24.06 0.27 -2.80
CA ALA A 171 -24.61 1.01 -1.66
C ALA A 171 -25.31 2.31 -2.09
N LEU A 172 -24.75 3.02 -3.08
CA LEU A 172 -25.37 4.22 -3.64
C LEU A 172 -26.66 3.89 -4.42
N SER A 173 -26.69 2.76 -5.15
CA SER A 173 -27.89 2.27 -5.82
C SER A 173 -29.01 1.98 -4.82
N ILE A 174 -28.68 1.27 -3.73
CA ILE A 174 -29.60 0.97 -2.63
C ILE A 174 -30.13 2.27 -1.98
N SER A 175 -29.24 3.24 -1.75
CA SER A 175 -29.59 4.55 -1.18
C SER A 175 -30.61 5.30 -2.04
N ASN A 176 -30.53 5.15 -3.37
CA ASN A 176 -31.46 5.76 -4.32
C ASN A 176 -32.80 5.00 -4.45
N GLY A 177 -33.00 3.95 -3.66
CA GLY A 177 -34.24 3.17 -3.65
C GLY A 177 -34.28 2.01 -4.64
N ASN A 178 -33.16 1.69 -5.30
CA ASN A 178 -33.08 0.50 -6.15
C ASN A 178 -32.89 -0.76 -5.30
N GLU A 179 -33.46 -1.87 -5.76
CA GLU A 179 -33.23 -3.17 -5.11
C GLU A 179 -31.75 -3.56 -5.17
N PRO A 180 -31.19 -4.14 -4.09
CA PRO A 180 -29.85 -4.67 -4.11
C PRO A 180 -29.76 -5.81 -5.13
N LEU A 181 -28.74 -5.78 -5.99
CA LEU A 181 -28.48 -6.82 -7.01
C LEU A 181 -28.21 -8.22 -6.41
N TRP A 182 -28.08 -8.32 -5.09
CA TRP A 182 -27.87 -9.56 -4.34
C TRP A 182 -29.17 -10.31 -4.00
N GLY A 183 -30.34 -9.79 -4.42
CA GLY A 183 -31.66 -10.40 -4.17
C GLY A 183 -31.99 -11.63 -5.02
N THR A 184 -31.12 -12.07 -5.94
CA THR A 184 -31.37 -13.23 -6.81
C THR A 184 -30.34 -14.36 -6.72
N THR A 185 -29.31 -14.27 -5.87
CA THR A 185 -28.30 -15.33 -5.74
C THR A 185 -27.89 -15.58 -4.29
N LEU A 186 -28.86 -15.86 -3.42
CA LEU A 186 -28.65 -16.66 -2.21
C LEU A 186 -29.90 -17.52 -1.93
N PHE A 187 -30.01 -18.63 -2.68
CA PHE A 187 -30.58 -19.90 -2.21
C PHE A 187 -29.54 -20.99 -2.53
#